data_AF-A0A961WZ19-F1
#
_entry.id   AF-A0A961WZ19-F1
#
_cell.length_a   1.000
_cell.length_b   1.000
_cell.length_c   1.000
_cell.angle_alpha   90.00
_cell.angle_beta   90.00
_cell.angle_gamma   90.00
#
_symmetry.space_group_name_H-M   'P 1'
#
loop_
_entity.id
_entity.type
_entity.pdbx_description
1 polymer ?
#
loop_
_entity_poly.entity_id
_entity_poly.type
_entity_poly.pdbx_seq_one_letter_code
_entity_poly.pdbx_strand_id
1 'polypeptide(L)'
;MKRIVAAAALLLTASLPAGAAALCNCCGSGTSGTCEAACAAVSPSEGQCQAAVDYAGMSDIGPGQNPLYEMSLNNLEIGAPSRIQLEQFRKLLEQARLGAESDRRAALADRRSGKIDDAAAAALAKRYDDAMVNYYLGLQAYRNVAQRKNLQ
;
A
#
# COMPACT_ATOMS: atom_id res chain seq x y z
N MET A 1 52.20 -34.89 -3.58
CA MET A 1 51.54 -34.31 -4.76
C MET A 1 50.03 -34.25 -4.47
N LYS A 2 49.46 -33.07 -4.11
CA LYS A 2 48.42 -32.30 -4.86
C LYS A 2 47.43 -33.20 -5.63
N ARG A 3 46.10 -33.18 -5.43
CA ARG A 3 45.09 -32.10 -5.67
C ARG A 3 43.82 -32.39 -4.81
N ILE A 4 43.33 -31.49 -3.96
CA ILE A 4 42.36 -30.38 -4.17
C ILE A 4 40.97 -30.78 -4.71
N VAL A 5 40.01 -30.78 -3.77
CA VAL A 5 38.64 -30.17 -3.76
C VAL A 5 37.57 -30.65 -4.74
N ALA A 6 36.44 -31.08 -4.17
CA ALA A 6 35.11 -30.69 -4.63
C ALA A 6 34.15 -30.59 -3.43
N ALA A 7 34.19 -29.44 -2.75
CA ALA A 7 33.09 -29.00 -1.89
C ALA A 7 31.99 -28.48 -2.81
N ALA A 8 30.93 -29.26 -3.00
CA ALA A 8 29.68 -28.75 -3.57
C ALA A 8 28.82 -28.21 -2.43
N ALA A 9 29.20 -27.03 -1.95
CA ALA A 9 28.37 -26.22 -1.08
C ALA A 9 27.34 -25.46 -1.92
N LEU A 10 26.09 -25.49 -1.45
CA LEU A 10 25.11 -24.41 -1.51
C LEU A 10 24.93 -23.70 -2.88
N LEU A 11 23.88 -24.07 -3.59
CA LEU A 11 23.10 -23.07 -4.31
C LEU A 11 21.83 -22.82 -3.50
N LEU A 12 21.91 -21.75 -2.69
CA LEU A 12 20.75 -21.06 -2.16
C LEU A 12 19.79 -20.83 -3.32
N THR A 13 18.63 -21.47 -3.30
CA THR A 13 17.46 -20.88 -3.94
C THR A 13 17.18 -19.59 -3.18
N ALA A 14 17.64 -18.48 -3.74
CA ALA A 14 17.21 -17.16 -3.33
C ALA A 14 15.68 -17.14 -3.46
N SER A 15 14.99 -17.36 -2.33
CA SER A 15 13.62 -16.94 -2.18
C SER A 15 13.64 -15.43 -2.40
N LEU A 16 13.31 -15.01 -3.63
CA LEU A 16 12.96 -13.62 -3.90
C LEU A 16 12.03 -13.21 -2.76
N PRO A 17 12.33 -12.12 -2.02
CA PRO A 17 11.43 -11.67 -0.96
C PRO A 17 10.06 -11.55 -1.59
N ALA A 18 9.05 -12.18 -0.97
CA ALA A 18 7.69 -12.13 -1.46
C ALA A 18 7.31 -10.64 -1.55
N GLY A 19 7.31 -10.10 -2.77
CA GLY A 19 7.22 -8.66 -3.02
C GLY A 19 6.03 -8.09 -2.28
N ALA A 20 6.22 -7.03 -1.52
CA ALA A 20 5.13 -6.46 -0.77
C ALA A 20 4.30 -5.55 -1.69
N ALA A 21 3.00 -5.40 -1.40
CA ALA A 21 2.19 -4.43 -2.10
C ALA A 21 2.46 -3.02 -1.52
N ALA A 22 2.52 -2.01 -2.38
CA ALA A 22 2.56 -0.60 -2.05
C ALA A 22 1.54 0.16 -2.91
N LEU A 23 1.19 1.38 -2.49
CA LEU A 23 0.31 2.28 -3.25
C LEU A 23 1.13 3.42 -3.85
N CYS A 24 0.98 3.61 -5.15
CA CYS A 24 1.63 4.65 -5.93
C CYS A 24 0.62 5.71 -6.37
N ASN A 25 1.00 6.97 -6.29
CA ASN A 25 0.23 8.08 -6.83
C ASN A 25 0.79 8.47 -8.21
N CYS A 26 0.10 8.05 -9.27
CA CYS A 26 0.50 8.27 -10.65
C CYS A 26 -0.09 9.59 -11.14
N CYS A 27 0.74 10.59 -11.39
CA CYS A 27 0.28 11.90 -11.87
C CYS A 27 0.82 12.18 -13.28
N GLY A 28 -0.03 12.78 -14.13
CA GLY A 28 0.36 13.13 -15.52
C GLY A 28 1.50 14.14 -15.60
N SER A 29 1.69 14.96 -14.56
CA SER A 29 2.77 15.95 -14.44
C SER A 29 4.10 15.37 -13.92
N GLY A 30 4.15 14.07 -13.59
CA GLY A 30 5.34 13.42 -13.08
C GLY A 30 5.02 12.34 -12.04
N THR A 31 5.61 11.17 -12.22
CA THR A 31 5.55 10.04 -11.28
C THR A 31 6.93 9.87 -10.66
N SER A 32 7.01 9.52 -9.36
CA SER A 32 8.32 9.22 -8.75
C SER A 32 8.95 7.99 -9.42
N GLY A 33 10.29 7.95 -9.51
CA GLY A 33 11.01 6.82 -10.13
C GLY A 33 10.64 5.46 -9.53
N THR A 34 10.36 5.42 -8.22
CA THR A 34 9.91 4.21 -7.51
C THR A 34 8.52 3.72 -7.92
N CYS A 35 7.71 4.56 -8.56
CA CYS A 35 6.33 4.26 -8.97
C CYS A 35 6.16 4.12 -10.49
N GLU A 36 7.21 4.37 -11.28
CA GLU A 36 7.15 4.34 -12.76
C GLU A 36 6.55 3.04 -13.29
N ALA A 37 7.00 1.88 -12.77
CA ALA A 37 6.53 0.58 -13.22
C ALA A 37 5.03 0.37 -12.93
N ALA A 38 4.55 0.77 -11.75
CA ALA A 38 3.14 0.68 -11.40
C ALA A 38 2.27 1.68 -12.20
N CYS A 39 2.82 2.85 -12.52
CA CYS A 39 2.10 3.93 -13.18
C CYS A 39 2.09 3.86 -14.71
N ALA A 40 2.97 3.07 -15.32
CA ALA A 40 3.05 2.90 -16.78
C ALA A 40 1.71 2.46 -17.39
N ALA A 41 0.92 1.66 -16.67
CA ALA A 41 -0.36 1.14 -17.15
C ALA A 41 -1.52 2.15 -17.08
N VAL A 42 -1.39 3.20 -16.27
CA VAL A 42 -2.50 4.07 -15.89
C VAL A 42 -2.62 5.29 -16.80
N SER A 43 -1.49 5.78 -17.33
CA SER A 43 -1.43 6.89 -18.31
C SER A 43 -2.40 8.05 -18.02
N PRO A 44 -2.33 8.67 -16.81
CA PRO A 44 -3.24 9.74 -16.43
C PRO A 44 -3.09 10.97 -17.34
N SER A 45 -4.20 11.67 -17.59
CA SER A 45 -4.17 12.93 -18.35
C SER A 45 -3.45 14.04 -17.58
N GLU A 46 -3.00 15.09 -18.28
CA GLU A 46 -2.38 16.25 -17.64
C GLU A 46 -3.30 16.85 -16.57
N GLY A 47 -2.74 17.14 -15.39
CA GLY A 47 -3.50 17.61 -14.22
C GLY A 47 -4.29 16.54 -13.47
N GLN A 48 -4.24 15.27 -13.87
CA GLN A 48 -4.88 14.15 -13.18
C GLN A 48 -3.86 13.29 -12.43
N CYS A 49 -4.30 12.76 -11.29
CA CYS A 49 -3.58 11.74 -10.54
C CYS A 49 -4.49 10.52 -10.31
N GLN A 50 -3.91 9.33 -10.39
CA GLN A 50 -4.60 8.07 -10.21
C GLN A 50 -3.75 7.11 -9.38
N ALA A 51 -4.39 6.41 -8.45
CA ALA A 51 -3.70 5.44 -7.62
C ALA A 51 -3.44 4.14 -8.39
N ALA A 52 -2.26 3.55 -8.21
CA ALA A 52 -1.87 2.24 -8.74
C ALA A 52 -1.24 1.38 -7.64
N VAL A 53 -1.30 0.06 -7.79
CA VAL A 53 -0.62 -0.87 -6.89
C VAL A 53 0.73 -1.27 -7.45
N ASP A 54 1.78 -1.05 -6.66
CA ASP A 54 3.11 -1.60 -6.91
C ASP A 54 3.27 -2.92 -6.15
N TYR A 55 3.62 -4.00 -6.84
CA TYR A 55 3.83 -5.33 -6.26
C TYR A 55 5.32 -5.70 -6.12
N ALA A 56 6.23 -4.85 -6.62
CA ALA A 56 7.67 -4.95 -6.43
C ALA A 56 8.16 -4.08 -5.27
N GLY A 57 7.28 -3.24 -4.72
CA GLY A 57 7.57 -2.32 -3.63
C GLY A 57 7.86 -3.02 -2.30
N MET A 58 8.41 -2.24 -1.36
CA MET A 58 8.54 -2.64 0.04
C MET A 58 7.30 -2.14 0.80
N SER A 59 6.58 -3.03 1.50
CA SER A 59 5.54 -2.62 2.45
C SER A 59 6.19 -2.21 3.76
N ASP A 60 6.87 -1.07 3.76
CA ASP A 60 7.20 -0.42 5.03
C ASP A 60 6.22 0.73 5.23
N ILE A 61 5.13 0.42 5.94
CA ILE A 61 4.28 1.43 6.58
C ILE A 61 5.07 1.90 7.81
N GLY A 62 5.91 2.92 7.63
CA GLY A 62 6.62 3.55 8.75
C GLY A 62 5.65 4.22 9.73
N PRO A 63 6.09 4.54 10.97
CA PRO A 63 5.28 5.32 11.91
C PRO A 63 4.79 6.64 11.29
N GLY A 64 3.48 6.88 11.33
CA GLY A 64 2.85 8.05 10.70
C GLY A 64 2.71 7.99 9.17
N GLN A 65 3.27 6.96 8.52
CA GLN A 65 3.20 6.72 7.08
C GLN A 65 2.13 5.69 6.77
N ASN A 66 0.86 6.10 6.80
CA ASN A 66 -0.24 5.24 6.40
C ASN A 66 -0.61 5.52 4.94
N PRO A 67 -0.61 4.51 4.05
CA PRO A 67 -0.87 4.73 2.63
C PRO A 67 -2.32 5.15 2.33
N LEU A 68 -3.23 5.12 3.33
CA LEU A 68 -4.61 5.59 3.19
C LEU A 68 -4.78 7.09 3.46
N TYR A 69 -3.75 7.83 3.88
CA TYR A 69 -3.89 9.20 4.40
C TYR A 69 -3.79 10.35 3.40
N GLU A 70 -3.34 10.12 2.16
CA GLU A 70 -2.93 11.24 1.29
C GLU A 70 -3.40 11.09 -0.16
N MET A 71 -3.97 9.95 -0.55
CA MET A 71 -4.47 9.73 -1.90
C MET A 71 -5.88 9.16 -1.87
N SER A 72 -6.72 9.59 -2.80
CA SER A 72 -8.03 8.95 -3.01
C SER A 72 -7.85 7.65 -3.80
N LEU A 73 -8.49 6.58 -3.33
CA LEU A 73 -8.52 5.29 -4.03
C LEU A 73 -9.74 5.13 -4.96
N ASN A 74 -10.48 6.22 -5.24
CA ASN A 74 -11.73 6.17 -6.02
C ASN A 74 -11.56 5.61 -7.44
N ASN A 75 -10.37 5.79 -8.02
CA ASN A 75 -10.00 5.30 -9.35
C ASN A 75 -8.79 4.35 -9.27
N LEU A 76 -8.65 3.60 -8.17
CA LEU A 76 -7.52 2.69 -8.00
C LEU A 76 -7.47 1.66 -9.13
N GLU A 77 -6.39 1.69 -9.91
CA GLU A 77 -6.13 0.67 -10.92
C GLU A 77 -5.36 -0.49 -10.29
N ILE A 78 -5.98 -1.67 -10.36
CA ILE A 78 -5.33 -2.93 -10.04
C ILE A 78 -5.19 -3.67 -11.37
N GLY A 79 -3.96 -3.72 -11.89
CA GLY A 79 -3.65 -4.30 -13.21
C GLY A 79 -3.96 -5.80 -13.30
N ALA A 80 -2.98 -6.62 -13.68
CA ALA A 80 -3.16 -8.06 -13.82
C ALA A 80 -2.44 -8.86 -12.70
N PRO A 81 -2.78 -8.68 -11.41
CA PRO A 81 -2.04 -9.34 -10.35
C PRO A 81 -2.22 -10.86 -10.40
N SER A 82 -1.18 -11.57 -9.95
CA SER A 82 -1.31 -12.95 -9.50
C SER A 82 -2.18 -13.03 -8.24
N ARG A 83 -2.63 -14.23 -7.87
CA ARG A 83 -3.38 -14.44 -6.62
C ARG A 83 -2.59 -13.99 -5.38
N ILE A 84 -1.28 -14.25 -5.37
CA ILE A 84 -0.39 -13.89 -4.26
C ILE A 84 -0.31 -12.35 -4.13
N GLN A 85 -0.13 -11.66 -5.25
CA GLN A 85 -0.09 -10.19 -5.30
C GLN A 85 -1.40 -9.57 -4.84
N LEU A 86 -2.53 -10.13 -5.28
CA LEU A 86 -3.85 -9.66 -4.86
C LEU A 86 -4.05 -9.82 -3.34
N GLU A 87 -3.59 -10.93 -2.75
CA GLU A 87 -3.59 -11.11 -1.29
C GLU A 87 -2.63 -10.17 -0.55
N GLN A 88 -1.47 -9.87 -1.13
CA GLN A 88 -0.53 -8.90 -0.56
C GLN A 88 -1.16 -7.50 -0.51
N PHE A 89 -1.88 -7.11 -1.56
CA PHE A 89 -2.66 -5.88 -1.56
C PHE A 89 -3.74 -5.86 -0.48
N ARG A 90 -4.51 -6.95 -0.33
CA ARG A 90 -5.49 -7.06 0.76
C ARG A 90 -4.84 -6.91 2.14
N LYS A 91 -3.68 -7.55 2.36
CA LYS A 91 -2.93 -7.44 3.62
C LYS A 91 -2.45 -6.02 3.88
N LEU A 92 -1.96 -5.31 2.85
CA LEU A 92 -1.60 -3.90 2.94
C LEU A 92 -2.78 -3.06 3.42
N LEU A 93 -3.96 -3.23 2.80
CA LEU A 93 -5.18 -2.50 3.19
C LEU A 93 -5.58 -2.75 4.65
N GLU A 94 -5.51 -4.01 5.11
CA GLU A 94 -5.84 -4.35 6.50
C GLU A 94 -4.84 -3.77 7.49
N GLN A 95 -3.53 -3.84 7.19
CA GLN A 95 -2.51 -3.24 8.04
C GLN A 95 -2.68 -1.72 8.13
N ALA A 96 -2.95 -1.08 6.99
CA ALA A 96 -3.23 0.35 6.93
C ALA A 96 -4.49 0.74 7.72
N ARG A 97 -5.58 -0.04 7.64
CA ARG A 97 -6.79 0.18 8.46
C ARG A 97 -6.47 0.12 9.95
N LEU A 98 -5.76 -0.92 10.39
CA LEU A 98 -5.38 -1.10 11.79
C LEU A 98 -4.48 0.04 12.29
N GLY A 99 -3.54 0.50 11.47
CA GLY A 99 -2.74 1.69 11.73
C GLY A 99 -3.62 2.92 11.94
N ALA A 100 -4.60 3.14 11.05
CA ALA A 100 -5.48 4.30 11.16
C ALA A 100 -6.36 4.27 12.42
N GLU A 101 -6.87 3.10 12.80
CA GLU A 101 -7.58 2.93 14.06
C GLU A 101 -6.69 3.17 15.28
N SER A 102 -5.42 2.77 15.21
CA SER A 102 -4.44 3.03 16.26
C SER A 102 -4.19 4.54 16.43
N ASP A 103 -3.96 5.24 15.33
CA ASP A 103 -3.74 6.69 15.32
C ASP A 103 -4.99 7.44 15.85
N ARG A 104 -6.18 6.99 15.47
CA ARG A 104 -7.45 7.53 15.99
C ARG A 104 -7.57 7.36 17.51
N ARG A 105 -7.20 6.19 18.04
CA ARG A 105 -7.18 5.94 19.49
C ARG A 105 -6.13 6.81 20.20
N ALA A 106 -4.95 6.97 19.63
CA ALA A 106 -3.90 7.82 20.17
C ALA A 106 -4.35 9.28 20.22
N ALA A 107 -4.93 9.80 19.14
CA ALA A 107 -5.49 11.16 19.08
C ALA A 107 -6.56 11.40 20.17
N LEU A 108 -7.43 10.42 20.43
CA LEU A 108 -8.41 10.51 21.53
C LEU A 108 -7.76 10.53 22.91
N ALA A 109 -6.67 9.80 23.11
CA ALA A 109 -5.93 9.81 24.37
C ALA A 109 -5.19 11.14 24.56
N ASP A 110 -4.57 11.67 23.52
CA ASP A 110 -3.85 12.94 23.54
C ASP A 110 -4.81 14.11 23.77
N ARG A 111 -5.99 14.10 23.15
CA ARG A 111 -7.05 15.09 23.44
C ARG A 111 -7.48 15.04 24.90
N ARG A 112 -7.76 13.84 25.43
CA ARG A 112 -8.18 13.64 26.83
C ARG A 112 -7.12 14.07 27.83
N SER A 113 -5.84 13.96 27.49
CA SER A 113 -4.72 14.41 28.32
C SER A 113 -4.33 15.87 28.09
N GLY A 114 -5.04 16.60 27.21
CA GLY A 114 -4.77 18.01 26.92
C GLY A 114 -3.51 18.26 26.10
N LYS A 115 -2.91 17.23 25.49
CA LYS A 115 -1.72 17.38 24.63
C LYS A 115 -2.06 17.98 23.27
N ILE A 116 -3.29 17.79 22.80
CA ILE A 116 -3.81 18.39 21.58
C ILE A 116 -5.13 19.07 21.89
N ASP A 117 -5.42 20.14 21.15
CA ASP A 117 -6.70 20.84 21.23
C ASP A 117 -7.79 20.16 20.39
N ASP A 118 -9.00 20.71 20.45
CA ASP A 118 -10.15 20.18 19.72
C ASP A 118 -9.99 20.31 18.19
N ALA A 119 -9.29 21.34 17.71
CA ALA A 119 -9.07 21.54 16.29
C ALA A 119 -8.13 20.47 15.70
N ALA A 120 -7.01 20.20 16.39
CA ALA A 120 -6.09 19.13 16.06
C ALA A 120 -6.77 17.75 16.15
N ALA A 121 -7.59 17.52 17.18
CA ALA A 121 -8.35 16.28 17.31
C ALA A 121 -9.37 16.10 16.16
N ALA A 122 -10.04 17.17 15.73
CA ALA A 122 -10.96 17.15 14.60
C ALA A 122 -10.24 16.88 13.27
N ALA A 123 -9.07 17.48 13.04
CA ALA A 123 -8.25 17.22 11.86
C ALA A 123 -7.80 15.75 11.79
N LEU A 124 -7.38 15.17 12.92
CA LEU A 124 -7.00 13.75 13.01
C LEU A 124 -8.21 12.82 12.84
N ALA A 125 -9.40 13.22 13.31
CA ALA A 125 -10.64 12.48 13.06
C ALA A 125 -10.99 12.47 11.57
N LYS A 126 -10.92 13.63 10.89
CA LYS A 126 -11.15 13.70 9.45
C LYS A 126 -10.16 12.83 8.67
N ARG A 127 -8.87 12.88 9.03
CA ARG A 127 -7.82 12.04 8.41
C ARG A 127 -8.12 10.54 8.56
N TYR A 128 -8.67 10.13 9.71
CA TYR A 128 -9.15 8.76 9.92
C TYR A 128 -10.37 8.43 9.03
N ASP A 129 -11.36 9.32 8.96
CA ASP A 129 -12.56 9.09 8.15
C ASP A 129 -12.21 8.96 6.66
N ASP A 130 -11.35 9.84 6.14
CA ASP A 130 -10.83 9.77 4.78
C ASP A 130 -10.09 8.44 4.52
N ALA A 131 -9.30 7.95 5.51
CA ALA A 131 -8.63 6.66 5.40
C ALA A 131 -9.61 5.48 5.36
N MET A 132 -10.72 5.53 6.10
CA MET A 132 -11.74 4.48 6.06
C MET A 132 -12.44 4.44 4.71
N VAL A 133 -12.76 5.62 4.13
CA VAL A 133 -13.28 5.70 2.76
C VAL A 133 -12.31 5.04 1.78
N ASN A 134 -11.02 5.37 1.86
CA ASN A 134 -10.00 4.77 1.02
C ASN A 134 -9.89 3.25 1.23
N TYR A 135 -9.93 2.76 2.47
CA TYR A 135 -9.94 1.32 2.75
C TYR A 135 -11.09 0.60 2.04
N TYR A 136 -12.31 1.16 2.09
CA TYR A 136 -13.46 0.57 1.41
C TYR A 136 -13.35 0.61 -0.11
N LEU A 137 -12.83 1.70 -0.68
CA LEU A 137 -12.56 1.81 -2.12
C LEU A 137 -11.52 0.78 -2.57
N GLY A 138 -10.44 0.61 -1.79
CA GLY A 138 -9.43 -0.42 -2.02
C GLY A 138 -10.00 -1.84 -1.97
N LEU A 139 -10.85 -2.14 -0.98
CA LEU A 139 -11.53 -3.43 -0.89
C LEU A 139 -12.50 -3.69 -2.05
N GLN A 140 -13.19 -2.66 -2.52
CA GLN A 140 -14.05 -2.77 -3.70
C GLN A 140 -13.22 -3.13 -4.94
N ALA A 141 -12.10 -2.44 -5.16
CA ALA A 141 -11.18 -2.77 -6.26
C ALA A 141 -10.64 -4.21 -6.15
N TYR A 142 -10.23 -4.64 -4.95
CA TYR A 142 -9.83 -6.02 -4.68
C TYR A 142 -10.92 -7.03 -5.09
N ARG A 143 -12.16 -6.81 -4.65
CA ARG A 143 -13.30 -7.71 -4.93
C ARG A 143 -13.58 -7.81 -6.43
N ASN A 144 -13.55 -6.67 -7.13
CA ASN A 144 -13.75 -6.63 -8.57
C ASN A 144 -12.70 -7.47 -9.33
N VAL A 145 -11.43 -7.41 -8.90
CA VAL A 145 -10.36 -8.24 -9.50
C VAL A 145 -10.52 -9.71 -9.14
N ALA A 146 -10.83 -10.03 -7.89
CA ALA A 146 -11.02 -11.41 -7.42
C ALA A 146 -12.17 -12.10 -8.16
N GLN A 147 -13.28 -11.39 -8.38
CA GLN A 147 -14.43 -11.86 -9.16
C GLN A 147 -14.06 -12.12 -10.62
N ARG A 148 -13.38 -11.17 -11.29
CA ARG A 148 -12.92 -11.34 -12.69
C ARG A 148 -12.02 -12.57 -12.89
N LYS A 149 -11.30 -13.00 -11.84
CA LYS A 149 -10.37 -14.14 -11.89
C LYS A 149 -10.96 -15.45 -11.33
N ASN A 150 -12.24 -15.50 -10.93
CA ASN A 150 -12.88 -16.65 -10.27
C ASN A 150 -12.11 -17.15 -9.02
N LEU A 151 -11.53 -16.24 -8.24
CA LEU A 151 -10.70 -16.57 -7.07
C LEU A 151 -11.49 -16.58 -5.74
N GLN A 152 -12.80 -16.84 -5.80
CA GLN A 152 -13.66 -16.90 -4.61
C GLN A 152 -13.30 -18.07 -3.68
#